data_AF-A0A5M6DHU5-F1
#
_entry.id   AF-A0A5M6DHU5-F1
#
_cell.length_a   1.000
_cell.length_b   1.000
_cell.length_c   1.000
_cell.angle_alpha   90.00
_cell.angle_beta   90.00
_cell.angle_gamma   90.00
#
_symmetry.space_group_name_H-M   'P 1'
#
loop_
_entity.id
_entity.type
_entity.pdbx_description
1 polymer ?
#
loop_
_entity_poly.entity_id
_entity_poly.type
_entity_poly.pdbx_seq_one_letter_code
_entity_poly.pdbx_strand_id
1 'polypeptide(L)'
;MRYGIQTLLIVTLGFALVFALFDVWPLLVYLLYLVSVLNTVMLPFVLIVIGLAAPQRGTSLDVQSIPAFVTLGRIWCVSACLWVLLSLVLSWVPIGI
;
A
#
# COMPACT_ATOMS: atom_id res chain seq x y z
N MET A 1 19.30 12.64 12.90
CA MET A 1 18.78 13.63 11.94
C MET A 1 18.89 13.20 10.47
N ARG A 2 19.93 12.46 10.03
CA ARG A 2 20.13 12.09 8.61
C ARG A 2 18.99 11.28 7.98
N TYR A 3 18.40 10.35 8.74
CA TYR A 3 17.25 9.55 8.29
C TYR A 3 15.96 10.35 8.16
N GLY A 4 15.74 11.35 9.03
CA GLY A 4 14.54 12.19 8.98
C GLY A 4 14.43 13.00 7.70
N ILE A 5 15.55 13.57 7.23
CA ILE A 5 15.58 14.36 5.99
C ILE A 5 15.37 13.47 4.76
N GLN A 6 15.97 12.27 4.73
CA GLN A 6 15.79 11.33 3.63
C GLN A 6 14.34 10.84 3.53
N THR A 7 13.72 10.48 4.67
CA THR A 7 12.31 10.09 4.70
C THR A 7 11.41 11.24 4.27
N LEU A 8 11.69 12.47 4.73
CA LEU A 8 10.93 13.65 4.31
C LEU A 8 11.02 13.85 2.79
N LEU A 9 12.21 13.76 2.21
CA LEU A 9 12.41 13.88 0.76
C LEU A 9 11.63 12.82 -0.02
N ILE A 10 11.67 11.56 0.42
CA ILE A 10 10.94 10.46 -0.23
C ILE A 10 9.43 10.72 -0.19
N VAL A 11 8.91 11.13 0.97
CA VAL A 11 7.49 11.43 1.15
C VAL A 11 7.08 12.61 0.26
N THR A 12 7.83 13.71 0.28
CA THR A 12 7.55 14.89 -0.56
C THR A 12 7.59 14.56 -2.05
N LEU A 13 8.57 13.75 -2.49
CA LEU A 13 8.69 13.34 -3.88
C LEU A 13 7.53 12.41 -4.30
N GLY A 14 7.07 11.55 -3.38
CA GLY A 14 5.86 10.76 -3.55
C GLY A 14 4.62 11.63 -3.76
N PHE A 15 4.39 12.63 -2.89
CA PHE A 15 3.28 13.57 -3.07
C PHE A 15 3.37 14.35 -4.38
N ALA A 16 4.53 14.90 -4.70
CA ALA A 16 4.73 15.67 -5.93
C ALA A 16 4.43 14.82 -7.19
N LEU A 17 4.82 13.55 -7.19
CA LEU A 17 4.53 12.62 -8.28
C LEU A 17 3.02 12.36 -8.42
N VAL A 18 2.30 12.16 -7.32
CA VAL A 18 0.84 11.94 -7.39
C VAL A 18 0.12 13.19 -7.87
N PHE A 19 0.49 14.39 -7.41
CA PHE A 19 -0.10 15.63 -7.91
C PHE A 19 0.17 15.83 -9.41
N ALA A 20 1.41 15.60 -9.87
CA ALA A 20 1.72 15.65 -11.29
C ALA A 20 0.93 14.62 -12.11
N LEU A 21 0.73 13.42 -11.57
CA LEU A 21 -0.09 12.39 -12.22
C LEU A 21 -1.57 12.78 -12.27
N PHE A 22 -2.07 13.43 -11.23
CA PHE A 22 -3.45 13.91 -11.16
C PHE A 22 -3.73 15.01 -12.20
N ASP A 23 -2.80 15.94 -12.39
CA ASP A 23 -2.90 17.00 -13.40
C ASP A 23 -2.92 16.44 -14.83
N VAL A 24 -2.15 15.38 -15.09
CA VAL A 24 -2.07 14.77 -16.43
C VAL A 24 -3.21 13.79 -16.68
N TRP A 25 -3.56 12.95 -15.71
CA TRP A 25 -4.52 11.87 -15.90
C TRP A 25 -5.28 11.50 -14.62
N PRO A 26 -6.28 12.31 -14.22
CA PRO A 26 -6.98 12.12 -12.95
C PRO A 26 -7.72 10.78 -12.88
N LEU A 27 -8.24 10.28 -14.01
CA LEU A 27 -8.92 8.98 -14.08
C LEU A 27 -8.00 7.83 -13.66
N LEU A 28 -6.71 7.88 -14.05
CA LEU A 28 -5.74 6.87 -13.66
C LEU A 28 -5.50 6.90 -12.14
N VAL A 29 -5.48 8.08 -11.53
CA VAL A 29 -5.33 8.23 -10.08
C VAL A 29 -6.53 7.62 -9.34
N TYR A 30 -7.75 7.85 -9.82
CA TYR A 30 -8.95 7.21 -9.26
C TYR A 30 -8.93 5.68 -9.42
N LEU A 31 -8.45 5.15 -10.55
CA LEU A 31 -8.28 3.72 -10.75
C LEU A 31 -7.23 3.12 -9.80
N LEU A 32 -6.09 3.78 -9.66
CA LEU A 32 -5.03 3.38 -8.72
C LEU A 32 -5.56 3.41 -7.28
N TYR A 33 -6.36 4.42 -6.92
CA TYR A 33 -7.03 4.50 -5.63
C TYR A 33 -7.96 3.31 -5.40
N LEU A 34 -8.84 3.01 -6.36
CA LEU A 34 -9.77 1.89 -6.27
C LEU A 34 -9.03 0.55 -6.12
N VAL A 35 -8.01 0.29 -6.95
CA VAL A 35 -7.20 -0.93 -6.90
C VAL A 35 -6.48 -1.05 -5.56
N SER A 36 -5.95 0.06 -5.05
CA SER A 36 -5.27 0.11 -3.75
C SER A 36 -6.22 -0.14 -2.58
N VAL A 37 -7.44 0.40 -2.60
CA VAL A 37 -8.47 0.10 -1.60
C VAL A 37 -8.82 -1.39 -1.62
N LEU A 38 -9.13 -1.94 -2.80
CA LEU A 38 -9.49 -3.34 -2.96
C LEU A 38 -8.39 -4.29 -2.47
N ASN A 39 -7.14 -4.05 -2.86
CA ASN A 39 -6.01 -4.86 -2.40
C ASN A 39 -5.79 -4.73 -0.89
N THR A 40 -5.93 -3.53 -0.32
CA THR A 40 -5.72 -3.32 1.12
C THR A 40 -6.77 -4.02 1.97
N VAL A 41 -8.01 -4.11 1.48
CA VAL A 41 -9.11 -4.82 2.15
C VAL A 41 -9.03 -6.33 1.93
N MET A 42 -8.72 -6.80 0.72
CA MET A 42 -8.80 -8.22 0.36
C MET A 42 -7.55 -9.03 0.74
N LEU A 43 -6.34 -8.48 0.58
CA LEU A 43 -5.09 -9.22 0.83
C LEU A 43 -4.92 -9.72 2.27
N PRO A 44 -5.37 -9.02 3.33
CA PRO A 44 -5.34 -9.57 4.69
C PRO A 44 -6.05 -10.91 4.82
N PHE A 45 -7.21 -11.07 4.17
CA PHE A 45 -7.95 -12.34 4.19
C PHE A 45 -7.16 -13.46 3.49
N VAL A 46 -6.57 -13.15 2.33
CA VAL A 46 -5.71 -14.10 1.60
C VAL A 46 -4.48 -14.48 2.43
N LEU A 47 -3.85 -13.51 3.09
CA LEU A 47 -2.72 -13.74 3.99
C LEU A 47 -3.10 -14.63 5.17
N ILE A 48 -4.26 -14.40 5.80
CA ILE A 48 -4.76 -15.26 6.88
C ILE A 48 -4.92 -16.70 6.38
N VAL A 49 -5.55 -16.91 5.22
CA VAL A 49 -5.74 -18.26 4.66
C VAL A 49 -4.41 -18.96 4.41
N ILE A 50 -3.44 -18.26 3.80
CA ILE A 50 -2.09 -18.81 3.55
C ILE A 50 -1.36 -19.07 4.87
N GLY A 51 -1.50 -18.18 5.85
CA GLY A 51 -0.85 -18.28 7.14
C GLY A 51 -1.38 -19.42 8.01
N LEU A 52 -2.68 -19.75 7.90
CA LEU A 52 -3.27 -20.90 8.56
C LEU A 52 -2.77 -22.24 7.99
N ALA A 53 -2.36 -22.26 6.71
CA ALA A 53 -1.73 -23.40 6.08
C ALA A 53 -0.22 -23.51 6.39
N ALA A 54 0.33 -22.60 7.20
CA ALA A 54 1.76 -22.58 7.47
C ALA A 54 2.19 -23.71 8.42
N PRO A 55 3.38 -24.30 8.19
CA PRO A 55 3.93 -25.27 9.12
C PRO A 55 4.18 -24.60 10.48
N GLN A 56 3.83 -25.34 11.54
CA GLN A 56 4.10 -24.92 12.91
C GLN A 56 5.55 -25.23 13.26
N ARG A 57 6.25 -24.28 13.88
CA ARG A 57 7.61 -24.46 14.38
C ARG A 57 7.60 -24.19 15.89
N GLY A 58 7.33 -25.24 16.66
CA GLY A 58 7.09 -25.13 18.10
C GLY A 58 5.71 -24.54 18.37
N THR A 59 5.64 -23.42 19.10
CA THR A 59 4.38 -22.74 19.46
C THR A 59 3.99 -21.61 18.49
N SER A 60 4.78 -21.33 17.46
CA SER A 60 4.52 -20.29 16.46
C SER A 60 4.34 -20.86 15.06
N LEU A 61 3.53 -20.18 14.25
CA LEU A 61 3.42 -20.45 12.81
C LEU A 61 4.66 -19.88 12.11
N ASP A 62 5.37 -20.70 11.35
CA ASP A 62 6.53 -20.27 10.56
C ASP A 62 6.08 -19.70 9.20
N VAL A 63 5.28 -18.64 9.24
CA VAL A 63 4.77 -17.94 8.05
C VAL A 63 5.88 -17.30 7.21
N GLN A 64 7.06 -17.06 7.80
CA GLN A 64 8.22 -16.51 7.09
C GLN A 64 8.84 -17.52 6.12
N SER A 65 8.72 -18.82 6.41
CA SER A 65 9.16 -19.88 5.52
C SER A 65 8.35 -19.97 4.21
N ILE A 66 7.21 -19.28 4.11
CA ILE A 66 6.35 -19.24 2.94
C ILE A 66 6.66 -18.00 2.08
N PRO A 67 7.33 -18.15 0.92
CA PRO A 67 7.72 -17.02 0.08
C PRO A 67 6.50 -16.21 -0.42
N ALA A 68 5.39 -16.89 -0.68
CA ALA A 68 4.13 -16.27 -1.09
C ALA A 68 3.56 -15.35 -0.01
N PHE A 69 3.62 -15.76 1.27
CA PHE A 69 3.13 -14.95 2.39
C PHE A 69 3.96 -13.66 2.53
N VAL A 70 5.29 -13.76 2.47
CA VAL A 70 6.18 -12.60 2.56
C VAL A 70 5.96 -11.66 1.37
N THR A 71 5.81 -12.20 0.17
CA THR A 71 5.60 -11.40 -1.06
C THR A 71 4.26 -10.68 -1.02
N LEU A 72 3.17 -11.39 -0.72
CA LEU A 72 1.83 -10.80 -0.60
C LEU A 72 1.75 -9.82 0.57
N GLY A 73 2.48 -10.06 1.66
CA GLY A 73 2.59 -9.13 2.78
C GLY A 73 3.26 -7.82 2.38
N ARG A 74 4.34 -7.88 1.57
CA ARG A 74 4.99 -6.68 1.03
C ARG A 74 4.06 -5.93 0.06
N ILE A 75 3.38 -6.65 -0.83
CA ILE A 75 2.40 -6.06 -1.76
C ILE A 75 1.29 -5.36 -0.96
N TRP A 76 0.80 -5.99 0.11
CA TRP A 76 -0.19 -5.40 0.98
C TRP A 76 0.31 -4.12 1.65
N CYS A 77 1.53 -4.10 2.20
CA CYS A 77 2.12 -2.90 2.79
C CYS A 77 2.24 -1.76 1.76
N VAL A 78 2.70 -2.06 0.54
CA VAL A 78 2.77 -1.07 -0.55
C VAL A 78 1.38 -0.56 -0.90
N SER A 79 0.40 -1.45 -1.00
CA SER A 79 -0.99 -1.10 -1.27
C SER A 79 -1.57 -0.20 -0.19
N ALA A 80 -1.33 -0.50 1.09
CA ALA A 80 -1.81 0.30 2.21
C ALA A 80 -1.16 1.69 2.23
N CYS A 81 0.15 1.77 1.99
CA CYS A 81 0.85 3.06 1.86
C CYS A 81 0.29 3.90 0.70
N LEU A 82 0.05 3.26 -0.45
CA LEU A 82 -0.52 3.93 -1.62
C LEU A 82 -1.94 4.42 -1.33
N TRP A 83 -2.74 3.63 -0.60
CA TRP A 83 -4.10 4.02 -0.21
C TRP A 83 -4.09 5.27 0.67
N VAL A 84 -3.23 5.31 1.69
CA VAL A 84 -3.10 6.47 2.58
C VAL A 84 -2.65 7.71 1.80
N LEU A 85 -1.62 7.58 0.96
CA LEU A 85 -1.10 8.67 0.15
C LEU A 85 -2.18 9.25 -0.78
N LEU A 86 -2.90 8.38 -1.49
CA LEU A 86 -3.96 8.79 -2.41
C LEU A 86 -5.18 9.35 -1.68
N SER A 87 -5.58 8.80 -0.54
CA SER A 87 -6.67 9.33 0.29
C SER A 87 -6.37 10.76 0.73
N LEU A 88 -5.12 11.00 1.15
CA LEU A 88 -4.64 12.33 1.48
C LEU A 88 -4.73 13.23 0.25
N VAL A 89 -4.12 12.91 -0.88
CA VAL A 89 -4.18 13.78 -2.07
C VAL A 89 -5.61 14.09 -2.50
N LEU A 90 -6.47 13.07 -2.57
CA LEU A 90 -7.88 13.25 -2.97
C LEU A 90 -8.67 14.13 -1.99
N SER A 91 -8.32 14.16 -0.70
CA SER A 91 -8.98 15.06 0.27
C SER A 91 -8.64 16.56 0.05
N TRP A 92 -7.59 16.87 -0.71
CA TRP A 92 -7.15 18.24 -1.01
C TRP A 92 -7.62 18.71 -2.38
N VAL A 93 -8.06 17.78 -3.22
CA VAL A 93 -8.67 18.09 -4.51
C VAL A 93 -10.16 18.38 -4.27
N PRO A 94 -10.65 19.61 -4.55
CA PRO A 94 -12.08 19.87 -4.51
C PRO A 94 -12.75 18.96 -5.54
N ILE A 95 -13.75 18.20 -5.10
CA ILE A 95 -14.63 17.43 -5.98
C ILE A 95 -15.44 18.46 -6.78
N GLY A 96 -14.88 18.94 -7.89
CA GLY A 96 -15.54 19.79 -8.86
C GLY A 96 -16.51 18.92 -9.67
N ILE A 97 -17.65 18.60 -9.08
CA ILE A 97 -18.86 18.22 -9.81
C ILE A 97 -19.62 19.50 -10.12
#